data_AF-A0AAV2L9G4-F1
#
_entry.id   AF-A0AAV2L9G4-F1
#
_cell.length_a   1.000
_cell.length_b   1.000
_cell.length_c   1.000
_cell.angle_alpha   90.00
_cell.angle_beta   90.00
_cell.angle_gamma   90.00
#
_symmetry.space_group_name_H-M   'P 1'
#
loop_
_entity.id
_entity.type
_entity.pdbx_description
1 polymer ?
#
loop_
_entity_poly.entity_id
_entity_poly.type
_entity_poly.pdbx_seq_one_letter_code
_entity_poly.pdbx_strand_id
1 'polypeptide(L)'
;MARRSARLENAGYYDVDGSPRISYSTGTQRHSFPQDQVRPPQVRVSEPVQRPEPVQRSEPVQRPEPVQRPEPVQRSEPVQRSEQTRSWRWFNWFSWGLLLKLLFSLTSLVVSEVNLGSLRKELHHLQQDLGRLQTMAHPQATLWGNFALASHGAQVLTAFSSSTHQQKGSPSWLTPYSPWEVIKGQYYPLVPGHCWAFSGQTGELFVALSQKIHVSHITVGHISKEQSVTGEILSAPKAFALYGLEEVDGPKVHLGTFQYESDGDSFQTFEIKEHTSNIFRFVKLEVLTNHGLEDYTCLYNFRVHGKIPEAATTW
;
A
#
# COMPACT_ATOMS: atom_id res chain seq x y z
N MET A 1 17.69 44.75 15.46
CA MET A 1 17.44 43.52 16.24
C MET A 1 16.06 42.99 15.88
N ALA A 2 15.98 41.82 15.26
CA ALA A 2 14.71 41.23 14.85
C ALA A 2 13.94 40.75 16.09
N ARG A 3 12.65 41.08 16.20
CA ARG A 3 11.79 40.60 17.29
C ARG A 3 11.64 39.09 17.20
N ARG A 4 12.01 38.38 18.27
CA ARG A 4 11.83 36.93 18.39
C ARG A 4 10.34 36.61 18.50
N SER A 5 9.92 35.53 17.84
CA SER A 5 8.55 35.04 17.90
C SER A 5 8.43 34.02 19.02
N ALA A 6 7.59 34.31 20.02
CA ALA A 6 7.34 33.41 21.17
C ALA A 6 6.86 32.01 20.75
N ARG A 7 6.21 31.91 19.58
CA ARG A 7 5.76 30.65 19.01
C ARG A 7 6.91 29.75 18.55
N LEU A 8 8.01 30.35 18.07
CA LEU A 8 9.17 29.62 17.57
C LEU A 8 10.15 29.25 18.70
N GLU A 9 10.18 30.01 19.79
CA GLU A 9 10.96 29.70 20.99
C GLU A 9 10.49 28.41 21.67
N ASN A 10 9.18 28.25 21.89
CA ASN A 10 8.62 27.03 22.50
C ASN A 10 8.78 25.77 21.64
N ALA A 11 9.07 25.92 20.34
CA ALA A 11 9.21 24.82 19.40
C ALA A 11 10.69 24.42 19.16
N GLY A 12 11.64 24.99 19.92
CA GLY A 12 13.05 24.57 19.90
C GLY A 12 13.84 25.01 18.66
N TYR A 13 13.38 26.04 17.95
CA TYR A 13 14.01 26.53 16.72
C TYR A 13 15.21 27.48 16.96
N TYR A 14 15.56 27.76 18.22
CA TYR A 14 16.70 28.57 18.62
C TYR A 14 17.64 27.80 19.54
N ASP A 15 18.94 28.06 19.42
CA ASP A 15 19.94 27.56 20.35
C ASP A 15 19.91 28.31 21.69
N VAL A 16 20.67 27.80 22.67
CA VAL A 16 20.79 28.37 24.03
C VAL A 16 21.26 29.84 24.00
N ASP A 17 22.01 30.22 22.98
CA ASP A 17 22.49 31.59 22.74
C ASP A 17 21.49 32.43 21.91
N GLY A 18 20.36 31.84 21.51
CA GLY A 18 19.24 32.49 20.81
C GLY A 18 19.45 32.73 19.31
N SER A 19 20.35 31.97 18.70
CA SER A 19 20.55 31.89 17.24
C SER A 19 19.60 30.87 16.61
N PRO A 20 18.97 31.15 15.46
CA PRO A 20 18.07 30.21 14.81
C PRO A 20 18.86 29.00 14.28
N ARG A 21 18.37 27.78 14.57
CA ARG A 21 19.02 26.52 14.18
C ARG A 21 18.96 26.21 12.68
N ILE A 22 18.10 26.91 11.94
CA ILE A 22 17.92 26.73 10.50
C ILE A 22 18.15 28.08 9.85
N SER A 23 19.25 28.23 9.12
CA SER A 23 19.51 29.38 8.26
C SER A 23 19.33 28.97 6.79
N TYR A 24 18.48 29.70 6.08
CA TYR A 24 18.37 29.55 4.62
C TYR A 24 19.27 30.61 3.98
N SER A 25 20.25 30.19 3.17
CA SER A 25 21.05 31.11 2.36
C SER A 25 20.20 31.64 1.21
N THR A 26 19.78 32.90 1.27
CA THR A 26 19.08 33.58 0.17
C THR A 26 20.06 34.01 -0.90
N GLY A 27 20.07 33.31 -2.03
CA GLY A 27 20.72 33.75 -3.27
C GLY A 27 19.68 33.84 -4.39
N THR A 28 19.12 35.03 -4.62
CA THR A 28 18.38 35.34 -5.85
C THR A 28 18.63 36.79 -6.24
N GLN A 29 19.40 36.98 -7.32
CA GLN A 29 19.45 38.23 -8.06
C GLN A 29 18.05 38.52 -8.63
N ARG A 30 17.53 39.74 -8.38
CA ARG A 30 16.30 40.24 -8.98
C ARG A 30 16.59 40.79 -10.38
N HIS A 31 16.02 40.16 -11.41
CA HIS A 31 15.69 40.88 -12.64
C HIS A 31 14.31 41.52 -12.46
N SER A 32 14.27 42.84 -12.52
CA SER A 32 13.07 43.68 -12.51
C SER A 32 12.40 43.68 -13.89
N PHE A 33 11.11 43.32 -13.93
CA PHE A 33 10.23 43.55 -15.08
C PHE A 33 9.13 44.58 -14.72
N PRO A 34 8.63 45.38 -15.71
CA PRO A 34 7.72 46.49 -15.45
C PRO A 34 6.31 46.04 -15.09
N GLN A 35 5.63 46.89 -14.33
CA GLN A 35 4.35 46.64 -13.70
C GLN A 35 3.20 47.16 -14.59
N ASP A 36 2.72 46.34 -15.52
CA ASP A 36 1.44 46.61 -16.21
C ASP A 36 0.28 46.01 -15.42
N GLN A 37 -0.54 46.91 -14.86
CA GLN A 37 -1.74 46.56 -14.09
C GLN A 37 -2.87 46.12 -15.02
N VAL A 38 -3.06 44.80 -15.16
CA VAL A 38 -4.39 44.24 -15.49
C VAL A 38 -4.92 43.56 -14.23
N ARG A 39 -5.95 44.16 -13.65
CA ARG A 39 -6.64 43.66 -12.46
C ARG A 39 -7.41 42.38 -12.85
N PRO A 40 -7.18 41.21 -12.21
CA PRO A 40 -7.94 40.02 -12.53
C PRO A 40 -9.42 40.20 -12.12
N PRO A 41 -10.38 39.56 -12.81
CA PRO A 41 -11.79 39.64 -12.45
C PRO A 41 -12.00 39.01 -11.06
N GLN A 42 -12.81 39.67 -10.25
CA GLN A 42 -13.22 39.19 -8.93
C GLN A 42 -13.94 37.85 -9.08
N VAL A 43 -13.35 36.80 -8.50
CA VAL A 43 -14.00 35.51 -8.32
C VAL A 43 -15.21 35.72 -7.41
N ARG A 44 -16.43 35.54 -7.93
CA ARG A 44 -17.62 35.42 -7.10
C ARG A 44 -17.48 34.15 -6.27
N VAL A 45 -17.27 34.32 -4.97
CA VAL A 45 -17.42 33.24 -4.00
C VAL A 45 -18.90 32.87 -3.97
N SER A 46 -19.22 31.65 -4.42
CA SER A 46 -20.53 31.06 -4.23
C SER A 46 -20.79 30.82 -2.74
N GLU A 47 -22.02 31.10 -2.30
CA GLU A 47 -22.47 30.93 -0.91
C GLU A 47 -22.21 29.51 -0.37
N PRO A 48 -21.97 29.36 0.95
CA PRO A 48 -21.72 28.05 1.53
C PRO A 48 -22.99 27.19 1.49
N VAL A 49 -22.86 25.98 0.94
CA VAL A 49 -23.90 24.95 0.98
C VAL A 49 -24.24 24.64 2.44
N GLN A 50 -25.51 24.80 2.81
CA GLN A 50 -25.99 24.44 4.14
C GLN A 50 -25.88 22.93 4.36
N ARG A 51 -25.28 22.57 5.50
CA ARG A 51 -25.22 21.19 5.99
C ARG A 51 -26.63 20.75 6.41
N PRO A 52 -27.12 19.56 6.00
CA PRO A 52 -28.40 19.08 6.48
C PRO A 52 -28.36 18.80 7.99
N GLU A 53 -29.46 19.11 8.68
CA GLU A 53 -29.62 18.91 10.12
C GLU A 53 -29.52 17.43 10.53
N PRO A 54 -29.01 17.13 11.74
CA PRO A 54 -28.93 15.76 12.23
C PRO A 54 -30.33 15.21 12.53
N VAL A 55 -30.57 13.97 12.09
CA VAL A 55 -31.80 13.21 12.37
C VAL A 55 -31.96 13.01 13.87
N GLN A 56 -33.11 13.40 14.42
CA GLN A 56 -33.46 13.18 15.82
C GLN A 56 -33.51 11.69 16.15
N ARG A 57 -32.79 11.30 17.19
CA ARG A 57 -32.83 9.97 17.78
C ARG A 57 -34.13 9.83 18.59
N SER A 58 -34.93 8.81 18.29
CA SER A 58 -36.14 8.49 19.06
C SER A 58 -35.81 8.15 20.52
N GLU A 59 -36.66 8.61 21.44
CA GLU A 59 -36.55 8.42 22.89
C GLU A 59 -36.53 6.93 23.31
N PRO A 60 -35.91 6.59 24.46
CA PRO A 60 -35.89 5.22 24.96
C PRO A 60 -37.23 4.82 25.59
N VAL A 61 -37.65 3.60 25.29
CA VAL A 61 -38.87 2.96 25.85
C VAL A 61 -38.75 2.84 27.37
N GLN A 62 -39.78 3.33 28.09
CA GLN A 62 -39.88 3.21 29.54
C GLN A 62 -40.11 1.75 29.97
N ARG A 63 -39.38 1.33 31.00
CA ARG A 63 -39.53 0.03 31.67
C ARG A 63 -40.82 0.03 32.51
N PRO A 64 -41.64 -1.03 32.50
CA PRO A 64 -42.82 -1.11 33.36
C PRO A 64 -42.44 -1.22 34.84
N GLU A 65 -43.26 -0.60 35.70
CA GLU A 65 -43.14 -0.66 37.16
C GLU A 65 -43.34 -2.08 37.73
N PRO A 66 -42.75 -2.39 38.90
CA PRO A 66 -42.85 -3.72 39.50
C PRO A 66 -44.22 -3.95 40.17
N VAL A 67 -44.77 -5.14 39.94
CA VAL A 67 -46.03 -5.62 40.53
C VAL A 67 -45.88 -5.81 42.05
N GLN A 68 -46.82 -5.24 42.81
CA GLN A 68 -46.87 -5.36 44.27
C GLN A 68 -47.18 -6.81 44.71
N ARG A 69 -46.43 -7.26 45.72
CA ARG A 69 -46.57 -8.56 46.40
C ARG A 69 -47.76 -8.51 47.37
N PRO A 70 -48.69 -9.49 47.35
CA PRO A 70 -49.76 -9.56 48.35
C PRO A 70 -49.23 -10.01 49.72
N GLU A 71 -49.88 -9.50 50.77
CA GLU A 71 -49.58 -9.71 52.19
C GLU A 71 -49.73 -11.17 52.66
N PRO A 72 -49.04 -11.57 53.75
CA PRO A 72 -48.98 -12.96 54.18
C PRO A 72 -50.27 -13.42 54.89
N VAL A 73 -50.79 -14.56 54.46
CA VAL A 73 -51.87 -15.29 55.14
C VAL A 73 -51.25 -16.17 56.23
N GLN A 74 -51.65 -15.93 57.49
CA GLN A 74 -51.29 -16.78 58.63
C GLN A 74 -51.87 -18.19 58.46
N ARG A 75 -51.03 -19.22 58.62
CA ARG A 75 -51.52 -20.58 58.88
C ARG A 75 -50.64 -21.33 59.87
N SER A 76 -51.36 -22.00 60.75
CA SER A 76 -51.03 -22.71 61.98
C SER A 76 -49.98 -23.82 61.88
N GLU A 77 -49.35 -24.08 63.02
CA GLU A 77 -48.44 -25.20 63.30
C GLU A 77 -48.99 -26.57 62.86
N PRO A 78 -48.07 -27.48 62.52
CA PRO A 78 -48.17 -28.81 63.10
C PRO A 78 -46.80 -29.36 63.51
N VAL A 79 -46.69 -29.88 64.74
CA VAL A 79 -45.67 -30.86 65.09
C VAL A 79 -46.28 -31.93 65.98
N GLN A 80 -46.40 -33.15 65.43
CA GLN A 80 -45.81 -34.37 65.99
C GLN A 80 -46.17 -35.56 65.09
N ARG A 81 -45.16 -36.34 64.65
CA ARG A 81 -45.07 -37.81 64.84
C ARG A 81 -44.02 -38.50 63.93
N SER A 82 -43.10 -39.17 64.63
CA SER A 82 -42.33 -40.41 64.40
C SER A 82 -41.44 -40.65 63.17
N GLU A 83 -40.20 -41.01 63.48
CA GLU A 83 -39.16 -41.64 62.66
C GLU A 83 -39.55 -43.06 62.21
N GLN A 84 -39.32 -43.43 60.95
CA GLN A 84 -38.89 -44.79 60.60
C GLN A 84 -38.28 -44.93 59.19
N THR A 85 -37.23 -45.76 59.13
CA THR A 85 -36.61 -46.44 57.97
C THR A 85 -35.32 -45.84 57.36
N ARG A 86 -34.20 -46.37 57.86
CA ARG A 86 -32.82 -46.17 57.43
C ARG A 86 -32.32 -47.52 56.89
N SER A 87 -32.50 -47.82 55.60
CA SER A 87 -31.88 -49.04 55.02
C SER A 87 -31.66 -49.08 53.49
N TRP A 88 -32.08 -48.08 52.71
CA TRP A 88 -31.85 -48.07 51.24
C TRP A 88 -30.83 -47.03 50.75
N ARG A 89 -30.06 -46.42 51.66
CA ARG A 89 -29.19 -45.25 51.33
C ARG A 89 -27.76 -45.59 50.93
N TRP A 90 -27.25 -46.78 51.26
CA TRP A 90 -25.82 -47.10 51.06
C TRP A 90 -25.50 -47.69 49.68
N PHE A 91 -26.38 -48.50 49.09
CA PHE A 91 -26.15 -49.10 47.77
C PHE A 91 -26.27 -48.10 46.60
N ASN A 92 -27.01 -47.00 46.79
CA ASN A 92 -27.11 -45.94 45.78
C ASN A 92 -25.93 -44.95 45.80
N TRP A 93 -25.15 -44.89 46.87
CA TRP A 93 -24.10 -43.85 47.00
C TRP A 93 -22.86 -44.14 46.15
N PHE A 94 -22.43 -45.40 46.08
CA PHE A 94 -21.27 -45.81 45.28
C PHE A 94 -21.54 -45.77 43.77
N SER A 95 -22.73 -46.18 43.33
CA SER A 95 -23.12 -46.15 41.90
C SER A 95 -23.30 -44.70 41.40
N TRP A 96 -23.92 -43.83 42.20
CA TRP A 96 -24.05 -42.41 41.87
C TRP A 96 -22.71 -41.67 41.86
N GLY A 97 -21.76 -42.04 42.73
CA GLY A 97 -20.42 -41.46 42.73
C GLY A 97 -19.62 -41.77 41.46
N LEU A 98 -19.71 -43.00 40.94
CA LEU A 98 -19.07 -43.37 39.67
C LEU A 98 -19.75 -42.67 38.48
N LEU A 99 -21.08 -42.60 38.50
CA LEU A 99 -21.86 -41.88 37.49
C LEU A 99 -21.51 -40.37 37.48
N LEU A 100 -21.38 -39.73 38.64
CA LEU A 100 -20.95 -38.34 38.75
C LEU A 100 -19.53 -38.12 38.25
N LYS A 101 -18.59 -39.03 38.52
CA LYS A 101 -17.22 -38.95 38.00
C LYS A 101 -17.19 -39.10 36.48
N LEU A 102 -17.98 -40.02 35.92
CA LEU A 102 -18.11 -40.20 34.47
C LEU A 102 -18.76 -38.97 33.82
N LEU A 103 -19.82 -38.43 34.42
CA LEU A 103 -20.46 -37.20 33.95
C LEU A 103 -19.49 -36.01 34.00
N PHE A 104 -18.70 -35.86 35.07
CA PHE A 104 -17.70 -34.79 35.18
C PHE A 104 -16.55 -34.96 34.18
N SER A 105 -16.11 -36.19 33.93
CA SER A 105 -15.12 -36.51 32.90
C SER A 105 -15.65 -36.24 31.50
N LEU A 106 -16.92 -36.56 31.22
CA LEU A 106 -17.58 -36.30 29.95
C LEU A 106 -17.78 -34.79 29.74
N THR A 107 -18.18 -34.04 30.77
CA THR A 107 -18.24 -32.57 30.67
C THR A 107 -16.87 -31.95 30.44
N SER A 108 -15.82 -32.50 31.06
CA SER A 108 -14.44 -32.05 30.85
C SER A 108 -13.96 -32.34 29.42
N LEU A 109 -14.28 -33.53 28.87
CA LEU A 109 -14.02 -33.86 27.47
C LEU A 109 -14.77 -32.90 26.52
N VAL A 110 -16.06 -32.66 26.75
CA VAL A 110 -16.87 -31.75 25.92
C VAL A 110 -16.34 -30.32 26.00
N VAL A 111 -15.95 -29.83 27.18
CA VAL A 111 -15.31 -28.51 27.32
C VAL A 111 -13.98 -28.47 26.56
N SER A 112 -13.19 -29.55 26.58
CA SER A 112 -11.94 -29.62 25.81
C SER A 112 -12.18 -29.63 24.29
N GLU A 113 -13.22 -30.31 23.80
CA GLU A 113 -13.62 -30.30 22.39
C GLU A 113 -14.15 -28.94 21.94
N VAL A 114 -14.97 -28.27 22.76
CA VAL A 114 -15.46 -26.92 22.49
C VAL A 114 -14.29 -25.92 22.45
N ASN A 115 -13.32 -26.06 23.35
CA ASN A 115 -12.13 -25.21 23.37
C ASN A 115 -11.23 -25.44 22.15
N LEU A 116 -11.05 -26.70 21.74
CA LEU A 116 -10.39 -27.08 20.48
C LEU A 116 -11.11 -26.50 19.26
N GLY A 117 -12.45 -26.51 19.24
CA GLY A 117 -13.26 -25.90 18.20
C GLY A 117 -13.10 -24.38 18.13
N SER A 118 -13.00 -23.71 19.29
CA SER A 118 -12.72 -22.27 19.38
C SER A 118 -11.33 -21.92 18.86
N LEU A 119 -10.29 -22.65 19.30
CA LEU A 119 -8.92 -22.47 18.82
C LEU A 119 -8.80 -22.70 17.30
N ARG A 120 -9.51 -23.70 16.75
CA ARG A 120 -9.51 -23.96 15.30
C ARG A 120 -10.13 -22.81 14.50
N LYS A 121 -11.18 -22.19 15.02
CA LYS A 121 -11.80 -21.00 14.40
C LYS A 121 -10.87 -19.80 14.44
N GLU A 122 -10.21 -19.55 15.57
CA GLU A 122 -9.18 -18.51 15.68
C GLU A 122 -8.01 -18.76 14.74
N LEU A 123 -7.53 -20.01 14.62
CA LEU A 123 -6.48 -20.38 13.68
C LEU A 123 -6.88 -20.08 12.24
N HIS A 124 -8.11 -20.43 11.84
CA HIS A 124 -8.61 -20.13 10.50
C HIS A 124 -8.76 -18.62 10.25
N HIS A 125 -9.23 -17.86 11.24
CA HIS A 125 -9.29 -16.40 11.14
C HIS A 125 -7.89 -15.80 11.02
N LEU A 126 -6.94 -16.23 11.85
CA LEU A 126 -5.55 -15.78 11.77
C LEU A 126 -4.89 -16.16 10.45
N GLN A 127 -5.16 -17.35 9.91
CA GLN A 127 -4.68 -17.74 8.58
C GLN A 127 -5.29 -16.86 7.48
N GLN A 128 -6.57 -16.53 7.58
CA GLN A 128 -7.25 -15.63 6.64
C GLN A 128 -6.71 -14.20 6.72
N ASP A 129 -6.48 -13.71 7.94
CA ASP A 129 -5.90 -12.39 8.17
C ASP A 129 -4.43 -12.35 7.76
N LEU A 130 -3.67 -13.43 7.96
CA LEU A 130 -2.30 -13.55 7.44
C LEU A 130 -2.29 -13.57 5.90
N GLY A 131 -3.24 -14.26 5.27
CA GLY A 131 -3.41 -14.22 3.82
C GLY A 131 -3.75 -12.81 3.32
N ARG A 132 -4.64 -12.08 4.02
CA ARG A 132 -4.94 -10.67 3.74
C ARG A 132 -3.74 -9.76 3.97
N LEU A 133 -2.97 -9.99 5.02
CA LEU A 133 -1.75 -9.22 5.31
C LEU A 133 -0.63 -9.55 4.32
N GLN A 134 -0.52 -10.77 3.83
CA GLN A 134 0.40 -11.13 2.74
C GLN A 134 0.01 -10.43 1.44
N THR A 135 -1.29 -10.26 1.15
CA THR A 135 -1.74 -9.44 0.01
C THR A 135 -1.50 -7.94 0.23
N MET A 136 -1.36 -7.48 1.47
CA MET A 136 -1.02 -6.08 1.81
C MET A 136 0.49 -5.84 1.97
N ALA A 137 1.25 -6.91 2.28
CA ALA A 137 2.70 -6.91 2.30
C ALA A 137 3.13 -6.68 0.85
N HIS A 138 3.77 -5.55 0.63
CA HIS A 138 4.14 -5.11 -0.70
C HIS A 138 4.90 -6.23 -1.42
N PRO A 139 4.74 -6.39 -2.75
CA PRO A 139 5.39 -7.46 -3.50
C PRO A 139 6.89 -7.46 -3.18
N GLN A 140 7.47 -8.65 -2.99
CA GLN A 140 8.83 -8.89 -2.48
C GLN A 140 9.90 -7.96 -3.10
N ALA A 141 9.71 -7.53 -4.35
CA ALA A 141 10.58 -6.60 -5.07
C ALA A 141 10.61 -5.15 -4.55
N THR A 142 9.62 -4.71 -3.78
CA THR A 142 9.66 -3.41 -3.09
C THR A 142 10.72 -3.33 -2.00
N LEU A 143 11.18 -4.49 -1.51
CA LEU A 143 12.25 -4.57 -0.51
C LEU A 143 13.65 -4.54 -1.13
N TRP A 144 13.77 -4.69 -2.46
CA TRP A 144 15.06 -4.71 -3.14
C TRP A 144 15.51 -3.30 -3.54
N GLY A 145 16.82 -3.05 -3.46
CA GLY A 145 17.41 -1.79 -3.91
C GLY A 145 17.05 -1.49 -5.37
N ASN A 146 16.61 -0.25 -5.64
CA ASN A 146 16.29 0.21 -6.99
C ASN A 146 17.41 1.10 -7.54
N PHE A 147 18.20 0.56 -8.45
CA PHE A 147 19.29 1.27 -9.14
C PHE A 147 18.81 2.13 -10.31
N ALA A 148 17.55 1.99 -10.73
CA ALA A 148 16.94 2.93 -11.66
C ALA A 148 16.33 4.16 -10.94
N LEU A 149 16.39 4.25 -9.60
CA LEU A 149 15.74 5.34 -8.88
C LEU A 149 16.41 6.71 -9.12
N ALA A 150 15.64 7.67 -9.63
CA ALA A 150 16.11 9.03 -9.91
C ALA A 150 16.72 9.74 -8.69
N SER A 151 16.08 9.64 -7.52
CA SER A 151 16.59 10.25 -6.28
C SER A 151 17.90 9.62 -5.78
N HIS A 152 18.27 8.43 -6.27
CA HIS A 152 19.56 7.80 -6.02
C HIS A 152 20.59 8.09 -7.13
N GLY A 153 20.31 9.01 -8.05
CA GLY A 153 21.24 9.43 -9.10
C GLY A 153 21.11 8.70 -10.43
N ALA A 154 20.10 7.84 -10.60
CA ALA A 154 19.76 7.30 -11.91
C ALA A 154 19.18 8.40 -12.82
N GLN A 155 19.32 8.25 -14.13
CA GLN A 155 18.88 9.24 -15.11
C GLN A 155 18.26 8.58 -16.33
N VAL A 156 17.20 9.17 -16.88
CA VAL A 156 16.69 8.79 -18.20
C VAL A 156 17.45 9.56 -19.29
N LEU A 157 17.97 8.83 -20.27
CA LEU A 157 18.58 9.44 -21.46
C LEU A 157 17.49 9.64 -22.51
N THR A 158 16.87 10.82 -22.49
CA THR A 158 15.72 11.16 -23.34
C THR A 158 16.05 11.11 -24.83
N ALA A 159 17.29 11.41 -25.23
CA ALA A 159 17.72 11.33 -26.62
C ALA A 159 17.70 9.90 -27.22
N PHE A 160 17.75 8.88 -26.36
CA PHE A 160 17.69 7.45 -26.74
C PHE A 160 16.37 6.79 -26.33
N SER A 161 15.41 7.58 -25.83
CA SER A 161 14.09 7.10 -25.44
C SER A 161 13.05 7.58 -26.44
N SER A 162 11.91 6.90 -26.53
CA SER A 162 10.82 7.32 -27.38
C SER A 162 10.30 8.72 -27.03
N SER A 163 9.76 9.42 -28.02
CA SER A 163 9.13 10.72 -27.78
C SER A 163 7.86 10.57 -26.95
N THR A 164 7.64 11.51 -26.03
CA THR A 164 6.41 11.56 -25.24
C THR A 164 5.22 11.79 -26.16
N HIS A 165 4.19 10.95 -26.02
CA HIS A 165 2.93 11.08 -26.73
C HIS A 165 2.24 12.39 -26.34
N GLN A 166 1.86 13.17 -27.34
CA GLN A 166 1.00 14.34 -27.16
C GLN A 166 -0.42 13.96 -27.58
N GLN A 167 -1.32 13.96 -26.61
CA GLN A 167 -2.72 13.70 -26.86
C GLN A 167 -3.31 14.81 -27.75
N LYS A 168 -3.91 14.41 -28.87
CA LYS A 168 -4.55 15.33 -29.82
C LYS A 168 -5.70 16.07 -29.15
N GLY A 169 -5.73 17.39 -29.29
CA GLY A 169 -6.77 18.24 -28.73
C GLY A 169 -6.62 18.56 -27.25
N SER A 170 -5.53 18.11 -26.59
CA SER A 170 -5.26 18.50 -25.21
C SER A 170 -4.94 19.99 -25.11
N PRO A 171 -5.50 20.70 -24.12
CA PRO A 171 -5.15 22.08 -23.83
C PRO A 171 -3.64 22.29 -23.69
N SER A 172 -3.13 23.40 -24.23
CA SER A 172 -1.69 23.70 -24.26
C SER A 172 -1.03 23.85 -22.89
N TRP A 173 -1.82 24.02 -21.83
CA TRP A 173 -1.33 24.11 -20.44
C TRP A 173 -1.18 22.74 -19.77
N LEU A 174 -1.73 21.67 -20.35
CA LEU A 174 -1.51 20.32 -19.87
C LEU A 174 -0.19 19.80 -20.43
N THR A 175 0.77 19.60 -19.53
CA THR A 175 2.06 19.00 -19.88
C THR A 175 1.99 17.49 -19.68
N PRO A 176 2.28 16.67 -20.71
CA PRO A 176 2.34 15.24 -20.53
C PRO A 176 3.53 14.87 -19.63
N TYR A 177 3.40 13.76 -18.89
CA TYR A 177 4.50 13.27 -18.08
C TYR A 177 5.68 12.85 -18.97
N SER A 178 6.88 13.24 -18.55
CA SER A 178 8.10 12.89 -19.25
C SER A 178 8.56 11.47 -18.88
N PRO A 179 9.49 10.87 -19.66
CA PRO A 179 10.08 9.57 -19.34
C PRO A 179 10.66 9.49 -17.91
N TRP A 180 11.06 10.64 -17.36
CA TRP A 180 11.58 10.76 -16.00
C TRP A 180 10.58 10.28 -14.94
N GLU A 181 9.27 10.39 -15.19
CA GLU A 181 8.22 9.98 -14.26
C GLU A 181 8.33 8.49 -13.89
N VAL A 182 8.70 7.67 -14.85
CA VAL A 182 8.81 6.21 -14.72
C VAL A 182 9.81 5.80 -13.64
N ILE A 183 10.85 6.59 -13.44
CA ILE A 183 11.97 6.26 -12.55
C ILE A 183 11.98 7.05 -11.24
N LYS A 184 10.93 7.83 -10.94
CA LYS A 184 10.82 8.58 -9.68
C LYS A 184 10.66 7.70 -8.45
N GLY A 185 10.36 6.41 -8.63
CA GLY A 185 10.11 5.48 -7.54
C GLY A 185 8.86 5.81 -6.76
N GLN A 186 7.77 6.16 -7.48
CA GLN A 186 6.46 6.29 -6.85
C GLN A 186 6.17 5.05 -5.99
N TYR A 187 5.91 5.30 -4.72
CA TYR A 187 5.44 4.28 -3.80
C TYR A 187 3.96 4.01 -4.05
N TYR A 188 3.57 2.76 -3.79
CA TYR A 188 2.21 2.29 -3.90
C TYR A 188 1.23 3.19 -3.09
N PRO A 189 0.02 3.47 -3.59
CA PRO A 189 -0.54 3.01 -4.86
C PRO A 189 -0.15 3.88 -6.07
N LEU A 190 -0.10 3.26 -7.26
CA LEU A 190 0.02 3.99 -8.52
C LEU A 190 -1.25 4.83 -8.76
N VAL A 191 -1.08 6.07 -9.20
CA VAL A 191 -2.18 7.02 -9.43
C VAL A 191 -2.56 7.01 -10.91
N PRO A 192 -3.81 6.69 -11.29
CA PRO A 192 -4.23 6.72 -12.70
C PRO A 192 -3.87 8.03 -13.40
N GLY A 193 -3.28 7.92 -14.59
CA GLY A 193 -2.83 9.06 -15.40
C GLY A 193 -1.43 9.59 -15.07
N HIS A 194 -0.82 9.19 -13.94
CA HIS A 194 0.58 9.52 -13.63
C HIS A 194 1.56 8.55 -14.30
N CYS A 195 1.46 8.40 -15.62
CA CYS A 195 2.34 7.56 -16.44
C CYS A 195 3.00 8.37 -17.55
N TRP A 196 4.20 7.95 -17.95
CA TRP A 196 4.78 8.40 -19.21
C TRP A 196 4.14 7.63 -20.37
N ALA A 197 3.56 8.35 -21.32
CA ALA A 197 3.02 7.78 -22.55
C ALA A 197 3.99 8.01 -23.72
N PHE A 198 4.20 6.98 -24.54
CA PHE A 198 4.84 7.09 -25.86
C PHE A 198 3.87 6.63 -26.96
N SER A 199 4.04 7.14 -28.17
CA SER A 199 3.09 6.91 -29.26
C SER A 199 3.19 5.48 -29.81
N GLY A 200 2.04 4.87 -30.10
CA GLY A 200 1.95 3.51 -30.62
C GLY A 200 2.15 2.41 -29.56
N GLN A 201 2.34 1.19 -30.06
CA GLN A 201 2.46 -0.04 -29.25
C GLN A 201 3.90 -0.43 -28.93
N THR A 202 4.87 0.21 -29.59
CA THR A 202 6.31 -0.06 -29.47
C THR A 202 7.04 1.18 -28.99
N GLY A 203 8.03 1.02 -28.12
CA GLY A 203 8.82 2.15 -27.63
C GLY A 203 10.02 1.73 -26.80
N GLU A 204 10.84 2.70 -26.45
CA GLU A 204 12.13 2.49 -25.79
C GLU A 204 12.31 3.45 -24.61
N LEU A 205 12.76 2.92 -23.49
CA LEU A 205 13.20 3.69 -22.32
C LEU A 205 14.67 3.37 -22.05
N PHE A 206 15.52 4.39 -22.09
CA PHE A 206 16.95 4.26 -21.84
C PHE A 206 17.33 4.86 -20.49
N VAL A 207 17.85 4.05 -19.57
CA VAL A 207 18.14 4.46 -18.19
C VAL A 207 19.63 4.27 -17.89
N ALA A 208 20.28 5.36 -17.52
CA ALA A 208 21.54 5.35 -16.82
C ALA A 208 21.27 5.01 -15.34
N LEU A 209 21.73 3.86 -14.87
CA LEU A 209 21.54 3.43 -13.47
C LEU A 209 22.26 4.37 -12.49
N SER A 210 21.99 4.29 -11.19
CA SER A 210 22.74 5.06 -10.20
C SER A 210 24.18 4.59 -10.06
N GLN A 211 24.43 3.29 -10.29
CA GLN A 211 25.74 2.64 -10.16
C GLN A 211 25.91 1.55 -11.24
N LYS A 212 27.15 1.14 -11.47
CA LYS A 212 27.45 -0.08 -12.25
C LYS A 212 27.06 -1.31 -11.42
N ILE A 213 26.24 -2.21 -11.97
CA ILE A 213 25.73 -3.38 -11.24
C ILE A 213 25.68 -4.65 -12.08
N HIS A 214 25.69 -5.78 -11.40
CA HIS A 214 25.14 -7.04 -11.91
C HIS A 214 23.62 -7.00 -11.81
N VAL A 215 22.94 -6.88 -12.96
CA VAL A 215 21.46 -6.84 -13.01
C VAL A 215 20.91 -8.23 -12.72
N SER A 216 19.99 -8.33 -11.77
CA SER A 216 19.37 -9.61 -11.36
C SER A 216 17.89 -9.66 -11.63
N HIS A 217 17.19 -8.54 -11.43
CA HIS A 217 15.75 -8.45 -11.64
C HIS A 217 15.37 -7.06 -12.15
N ILE A 218 14.22 -6.99 -12.81
CA ILE A 218 13.52 -5.75 -13.09
C ILE A 218 12.11 -5.80 -12.55
N THR A 219 11.55 -4.64 -12.22
CA THR A 219 10.13 -4.52 -11.88
C THR A 219 9.47 -3.53 -12.82
N VAL A 220 8.34 -3.91 -13.40
CA VAL A 220 7.47 -3.04 -14.21
C VAL A 220 6.18 -2.82 -13.44
N GLY A 221 5.76 -1.56 -13.31
CA GLY A 221 4.52 -1.16 -12.65
C GLY A 221 3.50 -0.61 -13.62
N HIS A 222 2.23 -0.96 -13.42
CA HIS A 222 1.06 -0.37 -14.05
C HIS A 222 -0.14 -0.38 -13.08
N ILE A 223 -1.08 0.56 -13.23
CA ILE A 223 -2.34 0.53 -12.46
C ILE A 223 -3.09 -0.79 -12.69
N SER A 224 -3.84 -1.25 -11.70
CA SER A 224 -4.69 -2.44 -11.85
C SER A 224 -5.97 -2.14 -12.64
N LYS A 225 -6.68 -3.19 -13.07
CA LYS A 225 -7.97 -3.06 -13.76
C LYS A 225 -9.03 -2.39 -12.89
N GLU A 226 -9.00 -2.62 -11.57
CA GLU A 226 -9.92 -2.01 -10.60
C GLU A 226 -9.71 -0.49 -10.45
N GLN A 227 -8.48 -0.02 -10.72
CA GLN A 227 -8.17 1.41 -10.71
C GLN A 227 -8.49 2.09 -12.05
N SER A 228 -8.69 1.32 -13.12
CA SER A 228 -9.03 1.84 -14.44
C SER A 228 -10.52 2.15 -14.55
N VAL A 229 -10.85 3.31 -15.13
CA VAL A 229 -12.26 3.72 -15.34
C VAL A 229 -12.99 2.77 -16.29
N THR A 230 -12.29 2.19 -17.27
CA THR A 230 -12.88 1.25 -18.23
C THR A 230 -12.89 -0.20 -17.72
N GLY A 231 -12.25 -0.48 -16.57
CA GLY A 231 -12.00 -1.85 -16.11
C GLY A 231 -10.92 -2.58 -16.92
N GLU A 232 -10.23 -1.89 -17.84
CA GLU A 232 -9.20 -2.46 -18.70
C GLU A 232 -7.92 -1.61 -18.68
N ILE A 233 -6.78 -2.22 -19.00
CA ILE A 233 -5.47 -1.56 -19.08
C ILE A 233 -4.80 -1.80 -20.44
N LEU A 234 -5.54 -1.54 -21.52
CA LEU A 234 -5.08 -1.78 -22.91
C LEU A 234 -3.77 -1.04 -23.27
N SER A 235 -3.51 0.09 -22.61
CA SER A 235 -2.28 0.88 -22.78
C SER A 235 -1.07 0.33 -22.00
N ALA A 236 -1.24 -0.68 -21.15
CA ALA A 236 -0.13 -1.27 -20.42
C ALA A 236 0.84 -1.97 -21.39
N PRO A 237 2.17 -1.93 -21.15
CA PRO A 237 3.10 -2.73 -21.91
C PRO A 237 2.72 -4.21 -21.77
N LYS A 238 2.93 -5.01 -22.83
CA LYS A 238 2.68 -6.45 -22.83
C LYS A 238 3.99 -7.20 -23.00
N ALA A 239 4.49 -7.35 -24.23
CA ALA A 239 5.79 -7.96 -24.48
C ALA A 239 6.87 -6.89 -24.47
N PHE A 240 7.99 -7.16 -23.79
CA PHE A 240 9.14 -6.24 -23.77
C PHE A 240 10.46 -7.00 -23.60
N ALA A 241 11.54 -6.42 -24.09
CA ALA A 241 12.90 -6.93 -23.96
C ALA A 241 13.75 -5.98 -23.11
N LEU A 242 14.70 -6.54 -22.36
CA LEU A 242 15.67 -5.79 -21.59
C LEU A 242 17.06 -5.98 -22.19
N TYR A 243 17.82 -4.88 -22.29
CA TYR A 243 19.21 -4.91 -22.67
C TYR A 243 20.08 -4.19 -21.64
N GLY A 244 21.29 -4.70 -21.43
CA GLY A 244 22.34 -4.05 -20.62
C GLY A 244 23.45 -3.49 -21.50
N LEU A 245 24.00 -2.34 -21.12
CA LEU A 245 25.16 -1.73 -21.77
C LEU A 245 26.16 -1.20 -20.73
N GLU A 246 27.44 -1.34 -21.04
CA GLU A 246 28.54 -0.78 -20.23
C GLU A 246 28.75 0.72 -20.50
N GLU A 247 28.62 1.10 -21.77
CA GLU A 247 28.76 2.46 -22.29
C GLU A 247 27.50 2.84 -23.09
N VAL A 248 27.24 4.14 -23.26
CA VAL A 248 25.98 4.65 -23.86
C VAL A 248 25.81 4.18 -25.30
N ASP A 249 26.90 4.20 -26.06
CA ASP A 249 27.01 3.83 -27.47
C ASP A 249 27.69 2.45 -27.67
N GLY A 250 27.87 1.70 -26.59
CA GLY A 250 28.49 0.38 -26.60
C GLY A 250 27.58 -0.73 -27.14
N PRO A 251 28.11 -1.97 -27.24
CA PRO A 251 27.32 -3.13 -27.64
C PRO A 251 26.22 -3.41 -26.62
N LYS A 252 25.00 -3.67 -27.11
CA LYS A 252 23.86 -4.09 -26.29
C LYS A 252 23.88 -5.60 -26.02
N VAL A 253 23.77 -5.98 -24.76
CA VAL A 253 23.61 -7.38 -24.33
C VAL A 253 22.15 -7.63 -24.01
N HIS A 254 21.54 -8.64 -24.65
CA HIS A 254 20.14 -9.02 -24.36
C HIS A 254 20.08 -9.76 -23.01
N LEU A 255 19.27 -9.26 -22.09
CA LEU A 255 19.12 -9.80 -20.74
C LEU A 255 17.85 -10.63 -20.56
N GLY A 256 16.95 -10.59 -21.55
CA GLY A 256 15.72 -11.36 -21.55
C GLY A 256 14.56 -10.66 -22.26
N THR A 257 13.54 -11.44 -22.55
CA THR A 257 12.25 -11.00 -23.06
C THR A 257 11.17 -11.48 -22.11
N PHE A 258 10.27 -10.58 -21.74
CA PHE A 258 9.29 -10.78 -20.68
C PHE A 258 7.91 -10.34 -21.13
N GLN A 259 6.89 -10.76 -20.38
CA GLN A 259 5.50 -10.41 -20.63
C GLN A 259 4.86 -9.90 -19.34
N TYR A 260 4.29 -8.70 -19.40
CA TYR A 260 3.49 -8.12 -18.32
C TYR A 260 2.03 -8.58 -18.47
N GLU A 261 1.50 -9.17 -17.39
CA GLU A 261 0.16 -9.74 -17.37
C GLU A 261 -0.87 -8.70 -16.93
N SER A 262 -1.92 -8.48 -17.72
CA SER A 262 -2.95 -7.49 -17.38
C SER A 262 -3.79 -7.86 -16.17
N ASP A 263 -3.84 -9.15 -15.85
CA ASP A 263 -4.61 -9.75 -14.75
C ASP A 263 -3.72 -10.10 -13.55
N GLY A 264 -2.43 -9.78 -13.62
CA GLY A 264 -1.48 -9.96 -12.52
C GLY A 264 -1.44 -8.75 -11.57
N ASP A 265 -0.47 -8.78 -10.66
CA ASP A 265 -0.24 -7.67 -9.73
C ASP A 265 0.15 -6.39 -10.46
N SER A 266 -0.15 -5.22 -9.87
CA SER A 266 0.24 -3.91 -10.42
C SER A 266 1.75 -3.80 -10.65
N PHE A 267 2.56 -4.38 -9.75
CA PHE A 267 4.02 -4.42 -9.88
C PHE A 267 4.48 -5.86 -10.12
N GLN A 268 4.99 -6.14 -11.32
CA GLN A 268 5.47 -7.47 -11.70
C GLN A 268 6.97 -7.47 -11.81
N THR A 269 7.59 -8.50 -11.25
CA THR A 269 9.05 -8.62 -11.14
C THR A 269 9.53 -9.78 -11.99
N PHE A 270 10.56 -9.53 -12.78
CA PHE A 270 11.10 -10.47 -13.74
C PHE A 270 12.56 -10.75 -13.44
N GLU A 271 12.90 -12.04 -13.34
CA GLU A 271 14.26 -12.53 -13.07
C GLU A 271 15.08 -12.58 -14.36
N ILE A 272 16.32 -12.12 -14.28
CA ILE A 272 17.33 -12.23 -15.33
C ILE A 272 18.15 -13.50 -15.04
N LYS A 273 18.01 -14.52 -15.90
CA LYS A 273 18.64 -15.83 -15.71
C LYS A 273 20.06 -15.93 -16.27
N GLU A 274 20.36 -15.15 -17.31
CA GLU A 274 21.63 -15.16 -18.03
C GLU A 274 22.40 -13.86 -17.78
N HIS A 275 23.70 -13.82 -18.12
CA HIS A 275 24.54 -12.61 -18.00
C HIS A 275 24.65 -12.02 -16.58
N THR A 276 24.45 -12.86 -15.55
CA THR A 276 24.48 -12.44 -14.14
C THR A 276 25.86 -11.96 -13.67
N SER A 277 26.93 -12.33 -14.39
CA SER A 277 28.30 -11.86 -14.14
C SER A 277 28.69 -10.60 -14.91
N ASN A 278 27.89 -10.16 -15.90
CA ASN A 278 28.15 -8.92 -16.60
C ASN A 278 27.79 -7.71 -15.73
N ILE A 279 28.48 -6.59 -15.94
CA ILE A 279 28.29 -5.36 -15.19
C ILE A 279 27.74 -4.32 -16.15
N PHE A 280 26.63 -3.66 -15.81
CA PHE A 280 26.01 -2.68 -16.69
C PHE A 280 25.89 -1.33 -15.98
N ARG A 281 26.15 -0.25 -16.72
CA ARG A 281 25.91 1.13 -16.29
C ARG A 281 24.58 1.66 -16.83
N PHE A 282 24.14 1.11 -17.96
CA PHE A 282 22.94 1.51 -18.66
C PHE A 282 22.06 0.29 -18.93
N VAL A 283 20.76 0.52 -18.94
CA VAL A 283 19.78 -0.46 -19.42
C VAL A 283 18.83 0.18 -20.42
N LYS A 284 18.42 -0.61 -21.40
CA LYS A 284 17.37 -0.26 -22.36
C LYS A 284 16.19 -1.21 -22.18
N LEU A 285 15.04 -0.66 -21.81
CA LEU A 285 13.76 -1.36 -21.86
C LEU A 285 13.13 -1.08 -23.22
N GLU A 286 12.91 -2.14 -23.99
CA GLU A 286 12.29 -2.08 -25.33
C GLU A 286 10.91 -2.73 -25.26
N VAL A 287 9.85 -1.93 -25.29
CA VAL A 287 8.47 -2.41 -25.37
C VAL A 287 8.17 -2.83 -26.80
N LEU A 288 7.78 -4.08 -26.96
CA LEU A 288 7.53 -4.73 -28.25
C LEU A 288 6.05 -4.68 -28.63
N THR A 289 5.15 -4.79 -27.65
CA THR A 289 3.70 -4.65 -27.82
C THR A 289 3.06 -4.10 -26.55
N ASN A 290 1.82 -3.61 -26.65
CA ASN A 290 0.96 -3.34 -25.50
C ASN A 290 -0.25 -4.30 -25.48
N HIS A 291 -1.26 -4.01 -24.64
CA HIS A 291 -2.46 -4.83 -24.49
C HIS A 291 -3.60 -4.47 -25.47
N GLY A 292 -3.30 -3.78 -26.57
CA GLY A 292 -4.21 -3.57 -27.70
C GLY A 292 -4.62 -2.13 -27.96
N LEU A 293 -4.06 -1.14 -27.26
CA LEU A 293 -4.34 0.26 -27.55
C LEU A 293 -3.45 0.78 -28.70
N GLU A 294 -4.04 1.19 -29.81
CA GLU A 294 -3.27 1.60 -31.00
C GLU A 294 -2.53 2.94 -30.83
N ASP A 295 -3.14 3.89 -30.10
CA ASP A 295 -2.67 5.28 -30.07
C ASP A 295 -1.37 5.47 -29.26
N TYR A 296 -1.27 4.81 -28.10
CA TYR A 296 -0.14 4.98 -27.18
C TYR A 296 0.00 3.81 -26.20
N THR A 297 1.16 3.75 -25.57
CA THR A 297 1.46 2.84 -24.45
C THR A 297 1.91 3.67 -23.25
N CYS A 298 1.44 3.31 -22.05
CA CYS A 298 1.72 4.05 -20.81
C CYS A 298 2.57 3.21 -19.86
N LEU A 299 3.70 3.76 -19.43
CA LEU A 299 4.60 3.16 -18.46
C LEU A 299 4.55 3.96 -17.15
N TYR A 300 4.13 3.32 -16.05
CA TYR A 300 4.00 3.97 -14.75
C TYR A 300 5.28 3.88 -13.92
N ASN A 301 5.92 2.71 -13.90
CA ASN A 301 7.09 2.50 -13.06
C ASN A 301 8.06 1.50 -13.68
N PHE A 302 9.35 1.78 -13.56
CA PHE A 302 10.41 0.86 -13.91
C PHE A 302 11.49 0.85 -12.83
N ARG A 303 11.88 -0.35 -12.40
CA ARG A 303 12.91 -0.56 -11.38
C ARG A 303 13.92 -1.58 -11.87
N VAL A 304 15.15 -1.40 -11.43
CA VAL A 304 16.26 -2.29 -11.76
C VAL A 304 16.95 -2.69 -10.47
N HIS A 305 17.10 -4.00 -10.27
CA HIS A 305 17.61 -4.60 -9.04
C HIS A 305 18.85 -5.44 -9.34
N GLY A 306 19.80 -5.47 -8.40
CA GLY A 306 21.07 -6.13 -8.63
C GLY A 306 22.05 -5.98 -7.48
N LYS A 307 23.31 -6.29 -7.77
CA LYS A 307 24.42 -6.16 -6.82
C LYS A 307 25.52 -5.27 -7.39
N ILE A 308 26.11 -4.45 -6.54
CA ILE A 308 27.30 -3.67 -6.88
C ILE A 308 28.49 -4.66 -6.95
N PRO A 309 29.38 -4.58 -7.96
CA PRO A 309 30.57 -5.41 -8.04
C PRO A 309 31.50 -5.16 -6.84
N GLU A 310 32.07 -6.23 -6.26
CA GLU A 310 32.89 -6.14 -5.02
C GLU A 310 34.05 -5.13 -5.13
N ALA A 311 34.69 -5.03 -6.30
CA ALA A 311 35.80 -4.10 -6.56
C ALA A 311 35.42 -2.61 -6.45
N ALA A 312 34.14 -2.26 -6.46
CA ALA A 312 33.66 -0.88 -6.32
C ALA A 312 33.32 -0.49 -4.87
N THR A 313 33.49 -1.40 -3.90
CA THR A 313 33.07 -1.20 -2.50
C THR A 313 34.24 -0.82 -1.58
N THR A 314 35.48 -0.86 -2.06
CA THR A 314 36.66 -0.41 -1.32
C THR A 314 36.82 1.11 -1.49
N TRP A 315 36.30 1.84 -0.51
CA TRP A 315 36.53 3.28 -0.31
C TRP A 315 37.76 3.52 0.57
#